data_AF-A0A540NLM3-F1
#
_entry.id   AF-A0A540NLM3-F1
#
_cell.length_a   1.000
_cell.length_b   1.000
_cell.length_c   1.000
_cell.angle_alpha   90.00
_cell.angle_beta   90.00
_cell.angle_gamma   90.00
#
_symmetry.space_group_name_H-M   'P 1'
#
loop_
_entity.id
_entity.type
_entity.pdbx_description
1 polymer ?
#
loop_
_entity_poly.entity_id
_entity_poly.type
_entity_poly.pdbx_seq_one_letter_code
_entity_poly.pdbx_strand_id
1 'polypeptide(L)'
;MSLSTKPHFQAEEDEITKQGDSYILKPRGLSIVWGNVEHHWKLPKKLSKGDSNDPAELKQVSWLEVTGSVSLIPTKTYQISFDVELTPCAFGWRDIQAFLMAKVGKRGKYKWTKVKVVQDPNVGRFTIPDKTSPPLRIEVLPASVDNMLHFGLYEVWSGKWKGGLKIHQANVTEVTSTLA
;
A
#
# COMPACT_ATOMS: atom_id res chain seq x y z
N MET A 1 -15.93 0.37 -30.93
CA MET A 1 -15.45 -0.79 -30.15
C MET A 1 -14.97 -0.25 -28.82
N SER A 2 -15.62 -0.63 -27.71
CA SER A 2 -15.17 -0.23 -26.37
C SER A 2 -13.82 -0.89 -26.11
N LEU A 3 -12.77 -0.10 -25.89
CA LEU A 3 -11.50 -0.62 -25.37
C LEU A 3 -11.81 -1.23 -24.00
N SER A 4 -11.83 -2.56 -23.91
CA SER A 4 -11.98 -3.27 -22.64
C SER A 4 -10.77 -2.94 -21.75
N THR A 5 -10.89 -1.87 -20.96
CA THR A 5 -9.92 -1.50 -19.94
C THR A 5 -9.90 -2.60 -18.89
N LYS A 6 -8.70 -3.14 -18.60
CA LYS A 6 -8.51 -4.12 -17.53
C LYS A 6 -9.07 -3.54 -16.22
N PRO A 7 -9.84 -4.31 -15.44
CA PRO A 7 -10.48 -3.78 -14.22
C PRO A 7 -9.46 -3.40 -13.14
N HIS A 8 -8.27 -4.00 -13.16
CA HIS A 8 -7.18 -3.69 -12.23
C HIS A 8 -6.39 -2.48 -12.73
N PHE A 9 -6.06 -1.58 -11.80
CA PHE A 9 -5.12 -0.50 -12.05
C PHE A 9 -3.70 -1.01 -11.82
N GLN A 10 -2.79 -0.69 -12.75
CA GLN A 10 -1.38 -1.06 -12.67
C GLN A 10 -0.58 0.16 -12.24
N ALA A 11 0.36 -0.04 -11.30
CA ALA A 11 1.28 0.99 -10.85
C ALA A 11 2.01 1.68 -12.02
N GLU A 12 2.13 3.00 -11.91
CA GLU A 12 2.90 3.86 -12.79
C GLU A 12 4.26 4.15 -12.15
N GLU A 13 5.36 3.82 -12.85
CA GLU A 13 6.72 3.92 -12.29
C GLU A 13 7.13 5.36 -12.00
N ASP A 14 6.61 6.33 -12.76
CA ASP A 14 6.87 7.76 -12.55
C ASP A 14 6.21 8.33 -11.29
N GLU A 15 5.33 7.55 -10.65
CA GLU A 15 4.65 7.89 -9.40
C GLU A 15 5.34 7.25 -8.18
N ILE A 16 6.53 6.68 -8.39
CA ILE A 16 7.41 6.11 -7.37
C ILE A 16 8.66 6.98 -7.28
N THR A 17 8.82 7.69 -6.16
CA THR A 17 9.97 8.56 -5.93
C THR A 17 10.95 7.91 -4.95
N LYS A 18 12.23 7.89 -5.32
CA LYS A 18 13.32 7.53 -4.40
C LYS A 18 13.81 8.79 -3.66
N GLN A 19 13.84 8.74 -2.32
CA GLN A 19 14.35 9.80 -1.45
C GLN A 19 15.49 9.25 -0.59
N GLY A 20 16.73 9.59 -0.93
CA GLY A 20 17.90 8.91 -0.38
C GLY A 20 17.79 7.42 -0.70
N ASP A 21 17.80 6.58 0.34
CA ASP A 21 17.62 5.13 0.21
C ASP A 21 16.20 4.67 0.59
N SER A 22 15.27 5.59 0.77
CA SER A 22 13.85 5.29 0.98
C SER A 22 13.03 5.53 -0.29
N TYR A 23 11.82 5.00 -0.33
CA TYR A 23 10.91 5.11 -1.46
C TYR A 23 9.54 5.58 -0.99
N ILE A 24 8.93 6.47 -1.75
CA ILE A 24 7.56 6.93 -1.58
C ILE A 24 6.79 6.58 -2.86
N LEU A 25 5.73 5.78 -2.70
CA LEU A 25 4.83 5.43 -3.77
C LEU A 25 3.56 6.24 -3.59
N LYS A 26 3.29 7.16 -4.52
CA LYS A 26 2.01 7.87 -4.60
C LYS A 26 0.89 6.90 -4.98
N PRO A 27 -0.40 7.28 -4.89
CA PRO A 27 -1.48 6.33 -5.09
C PRO A 27 -1.48 5.67 -6.48
N ARG A 28 -1.01 6.39 -7.51
CA ARG A 28 -0.81 5.84 -8.87
C ARG A 28 0.45 4.99 -9.01
N GLY A 29 1.40 5.08 -8.08
CA GLY A 29 2.55 4.17 -7.96
C GLY A 29 2.18 2.81 -7.33
N LEU A 30 0.91 2.60 -6.98
CA LEU A 30 0.40 1.35 -6.43
C LEU A 30 -0.48 0.62 -7.47
N SER A 31 -0.40 -0.70 -7.50
CA SER A 31 -1.31 -1.55 -8.25
C SER A 31 -2.52 -1.90 -7.39
N ILE A 32 -3.73 -1.68 -7.92
CA ILE A 32 -4.98 -1.75 -7.16
C ILE A 32 -5.97 -2.67 -7.88
N VAL A 33 -6.43 -3.71 -7.17
CA VAL A 33 -7.47 -4.60 -7.67
C VAL A 33 -8.80 -3.82 -7.76
N TRP A 34 -9.46 -3.90 -8.93
CA TRP A 34 -10.63 -3.07 -9.30
C TRP A 34 -10.35 -1.56 -9.42
N GLY A 35 -9.08 -1.13 -9.41
CA GLY A 35 -8.72 0.29 -9.40
C GLY A 35 -9.17 1.10 -10.61
N ASN A 36 -9.39 0.46 -11.77
CA ASN A 36 -9.92 1.14 -12.98
C ASN A 36 -11.45 1.21 -13.00
N VAL A 37 -12.14 0.64 -12.01
CA VAL A 37 -13.59 0.64 -11.93
C VAL A 37 -14.04 1.76 -11.00
N GLU A 38 -14.54 2.85 -11.56
CA GLU A 38 -14.92 4.08 -10.83
C GLU A 38 -15.92 3.85 -9.69
N HIS A 39 -16.75 2.81 -9.81
CA HIS A 39 -17.69 2.41 -8.77
C HIS A 39 -17.00 1.83 -7.51
N HIS A 40 -15.80 1.27 -7.65
CA HIS A 40 -15.03 0.68 -6.56
C HIS A 40 -13.94 1.62 -6.05
N TRP A 41 -13.34 2.41 -6.93
CA TRP A 41 -12.22 3.29 -6.61
C TRP A 41 -12.32 4.63 -7.33
N LYS A 42 -11.96 5.71 -6.64
CA LYS A 42 -11.67 7.00 -7.24
C LYS A 42 -10.17 7.25 -7.14
N LEU A 43 -9.46 7.07 -8.25
CA LEU A 43 -8.03 7.34 -8.35
C LEU A 43 -7.77 8.84 -8.59
N PRO A 44 -6.64 9.37 -8.10
CA PRO A 44 -6.23 10.72 -8.44
C PRO A 44 -5.95 10.82 -9.95
N LYS A 45 -6.32 11.96 -10.53
CA LYS A 45 -6.03 12.25 -11.94
C LYS A 45 -4.54 12.52 -12.09
N LYS A 46 -3.95 12.00 -13.17
CA LYS A 46 -2.60 12.38 -13.58
C LYS A 46 -2.64 13.83 -14.03
N LEU A 47 -1.86 14.69 -13.38
CA LEU A 47 -1.75 16.09 -13.77
C LEU A 47 -0.65 16.22 -14.83
N SER A 48 -0.87 17.06 -15.83
CA SER A 48 0.12 17.35 -16.87
C SER A 48 1.26 18.26 -16.36
N LYS A 49 1.06 18.93 -15.21
CA LYS A 49 2.06 19.73 -14.48
C LYS A 49 1.82 19.62 -12.97
N GLY A 50 2.85 19.21 -12.23
CA GLY A 50 2.84 19.07 -10.77
C GLY A 50 2.27 17.74 -10.28
N ASP A 51 2.56 17.40 -9.03
CA ASP A 51 2.08 16.16 -8.40
C ASP A 51 0.67 16.37 -7.86
N SER A 52 -0.25 15.45 -8.18
CA SER A 52 -1.52 15.38 -7.47
C SER A 52 -1.29 14.82 -6.06
N ASN A 53 -1.67 15.57 -5.05
CA ASN A 53 -1.67 15.11 -3.65
C ASN A 53 -3.01 14.44 -3.28
N ASP A 54 -3.89 14.21 -4.25
CA ASP A 54 -5.17 13.55 -4.03
C ASP A 54 -4.95 12.06 -3.69
N PRO A 55 -5.67 11.51 -2.71
CA PRO A 55 -5.58 10.10 -2.37
C PRO A 55 -6.30 9.22 -3.41
N ALA A 56 -5.96 7.93 -3.45
CA ALA A 56 -6.88 6.92 -3.97
C ALA A 56 -7.97 6.65 -2.93
N GLU A 57 -9.22 6.90 -3.28
CA GLU A 57 -10.36 6.71 -2.39
C GLU A 57 -11.09 5.41 -2.76
N LEU A 58 -11.14 4.48 -1.80
CA LEU A 58 -11.96 3.28 -1.88
C LEU A 58 -13.43 3.66 -1.71
N LYS A 59 -14.24 3.43 -2.75
CA LYS A 59 -15.70 3.60 -2.68
C LYS A 59 -16.35 2.40 -2.01
N GLN A 60 -16.14 1.21 -2.57
CA GLN A 60 -16.59 -0.03 -1.97
C GLN A 60 -15.90 -1.25 -2.60
N VAL A 61 -15.47 -2.21 -1.78
CA VAL A 61 -15.05 -3.57 -2.21
C VAL A 61 -15.31 -4.60 -1.11
N SER A 62 -15.55 -5.85 -1.49
CA SER A 62 -15.45 -7.00 -0.57
C SER A 62 -14.03 -7.59 -0.49
N TRP A 63 -13.23 -7.37 -1.54
CA TRP A 63 -11.82 -7.81 -1.66
C TRP A 63 -10.90 -6.59 -1.79
N LEU A 64 -10.09 -6.31 -0.76
CA LEU A 64 -9.11 -5.22 -0.78
C LEU A 64 -7.72 -5.79 -1.04
N GLU A 65 -7.10 -5.31 -2.12
CA GLU A 65 -5.71 -5.63 -2.44
C GLU A 65 -5.06 -4.42 -3.12
N VAL A 66 -4.10 -3.82 -2.42
CA VAL A 66 -3.31 -2.68 -2.88
C VAL A 66 -1.84 -3.04 -2.71
N THR A 67 -1.10 -3.04 -3.81
CA THR A 67 0.26 -3.58 -3.86
C THR A 67 1.24 -2.58 -4.44
N GLY A 68 2.50 -2.70 -4.05
CA GLY A 68 3.60 -1.90 -4.57
C GLY A 68 4.83 -2.77 -4.78
N SER A 69 5.76 -2.27 -5.60
CA SER A 69 7.03 -2.95 -5.82
C SER A 69 8.16 -1.94 -6.05
N VAL A 70 9.32 -2.18 -5.45
CA VAL A 70 10.52 -1.32 -5.57
C VAL A 70 11.78 -2.18 -5.51
N SER A 71 12.82 -1.79 -6.26
CA SER A 71 14.12 -2.46 -6.19
C SER A 71 14.90 -1.95 -4.98
N LEU A 72 15.21 -2.84 -4.04
CA LEU A 72 15.89 -2.50 -2.79
C LEU A 72 17.41 -2.66 -2.90
N ILE A 73 18.14 -1.87 -2.12
CA ILE A 73 19.59 -2.03 -2.01
C ILE A 73 19.89 -3.25 -1.12
N PRO A 74 20.76 -4.18 -1.55
CA PRO A 74 21.23 -5.30 -0.73
C PRO A 74 21.83 -4.86 0.60
N THR A 75 21.86 -5.75 1.59
CA THR A 75 22.42 -5.55 2.94
C THR A 75 21.67 -4.55 3.83
N LYS A 76 20.63 -3.91 3.31
CA LYS A 76 19.81 -2.95 4.07
C LYS A 76 18.53 -3.58 4.63
N THR A 77 17.98 -2.92 5.63
CA THR A 77 16.67 -3.26 6.22
C THR A 77 15.68 -2.15 5.92
N TYR A 78 14.48 -2.53 5.51
CA TYR A 78 13.42 -1.59 5.16
C TYR A 78 12.17 -1.85 5.99
N GLN A 79 11.49 -0.78 6.37
CA GLN A 79 10.18 -0.81 6.99
C GLN A 79 9.12 -0.35 5.98
N ILE A 80 8.02 -1.10 5.88
CA ILE A 80 6.89 -0.76 5.01
C ILE A 80 5.79 -0.10 5.84
N SER A 81 5.20 0.97 5.30
CA SER A 81 4.01 1.60 5.87
C SER A 81 3.09 2.20 4.80
N PHE A 82 1.83 2.46 5.17
CA PHE A 82 0.85 3.15 4.36
C PHE A 82 0.31 4.34 5.14
N ASP A 83 0.25 5.51 4.51
CA ASP A 83 -0.40 6.69 5.06
C ASP A 83 -1.82 6.79 4.51
N VAL A 84 -2.79 6.74 5.41
CA VAL A 84 -4.21 6.58 5.09
C VAL A 84 -5.08 7.51 5.92
N GLU A 85 -6.33 7.66 5.50
CA GLU A 85 -7.39 8.41 6.19
C GLU A 85 -8.72 7.68 5.99
N LEU A 86 -9.63 7.75 6.96
CA LEU A 86 -11.03 7.33 6.75
C LEU A 86 -11.92 8.55 6.51
N THR A 87 -12.81 8.44 5.52
CA THR A 87 -13.87 9.43 5.33
C THR A 87 -14.90 9.36 6.46
N PRO A 88 -15.67 10.43 6.72
CA PRO A 88 -16.76 10.40 7.71
C PRO A 88 -17.83 9.34 7.42
N CYS A 89 -17.96 8.90 6.16
CA CYS A 89 -18.91 7.87 5.74
C CYS A 89 -18.24 6.50 5.53
N ALA A 90 -17.04 6.28 6.08
CA ALA A 90 -16.36 4.99 5.99
C ALA A 90 -17.16 3.89 6.70
N PHE A 91 -17.20 2.71 6.10
CA PHE A 91 -18.00 1.59 6.58
C PHE A 91 -17.29 0.25 6.36
N GLY A 92 -17.77 -0.79 7.04
CA GLY A 92 -17.26 -2.15 6.87
C GLY A 92 -15.97 -2.45 7.61
N TRP A 93 -15.22 -1.46 8.11
CA TRP A 93 -13.93 -1.67 8.80
C TRP A 93 -14.04 -2.23 10.22
N ARG A 94 -15.26 -2.34 10.77
CA ARG A 94 -15.48 -2.86 12.13
C ARG A 94 -15.29 -4.37 12.18
N ASP A 95 -14.50 -4.82 13.15
CA ASP A 95 -14.20 -6.24 13.40
C ASP A 95 -13.59 -6.95 12.17
N ILE A 96 -12.82 -6.20 11.37
CA ILE A 96 -12.07 -6.73 10.24
C ILE A 96 -10.58 -6.60 10.53
N GLN A 97 -9.85 -7.65 10.18
CA GLN A 97 -8.40 -7.71 10.25
C GLN A 97 -7.82 -7.51 8.85
N ALA A 98 -7.10 -6.41 8.64
CA ALA A 98 -6.26 -6.24 7.46
C ALA A 98 -4.85 -6.80 7.73
N PHE A 99 -4.12 -7.06 6.65
CA PHE A 99 -2.79 -7.65 6.68
C PHE A 99 -1.85 -6.81 5.83
N LEU A 100 -0.70 -6.46 6.39
CA LEU A 100 0.41 -5.91 5.63
C LEU A 100 1.38 -7.06 5.35
N MET A 101 1.66 -7.30 4.08
CA MET A 101 2.53 -8.40 3.64
C MET A 101 3.65 -7.88 2.76
N ALA A 102 4.82 -8.51 2.84
CA ALA A 102 5.96 -8.18 1.99
C ALA A 102 6.88 -9.38 1.77
N LYS A 103 7.53 -9.44 0.60
CA LYS A 103 8.58 -10.41 0.26
C LYS A 103 9.63 -9.77 -0.64
N VAL A 104 10.84 -10.32 -0.63
CA VAL A 104 11.90 -9.94 -1.57
C VAL A 104 12.04 -11.02 -2.64
N GLY A 105 11.92 -10.59 -3.88
CA GLY A 105 11.99 -11.40 -5.08
C GLY A 105 10.77 -12.29 -5.32
N LYS A 106 10.66 -12.80 -6.55
CA LYS A 106 9.50 -13.60 -6.97
C LYS A 106 9.31 -14.87 -6.14
N ARG A 107 10.40 -15.53 -5.76
CA ARG A 107 10.44 -16.75 -4.94
C ARG A 107 10.66 -16.51 -3.45
N GLY A 108 10.66 -15.26 -3.01
CA GLY A 108 10.81 -14.90 -1.60
C GLY A 108 9.68 -15.41 -0.72
N LYS A 109 9.99 -15.66 0.55
CA LYS A 109 8.98 -15.95 1.57
C LYS A 109 8.32 -14.65 2.03
N TYR A 110 7.01 -14.67 2.17
CA TYR A 110 6.27 -13.54 2.73
C TYR A 110 6.54 -13.42 4.23
N LYS A 111 6.90 -12.20 4.66
CA LYS A 111 6.67 -11.74 6.02
C LYS A 111 5.35 -10.97 6.04
N TRP A 112 4.60 -11.07 7.13
CA TRP A 112 3.32 -10.39 7.26
C TRP A 112 3.08 -9.96 8.71
N THR A 113 2.25 -8.95 8.88
CA THR A 113 1.74 -8.54 10.18
C THR A 113 0.26 -8.19 10.07
N LYS A 114 -0.46 -8.42 11.16
CA LYS A 114 -1.85 -8.00 11.32
C LYS A 114 -1.88 -6.50 11.59
N VAL A 115 -2.70 -5.78 10.85
CA VAL A 115 -2.87 -4.33 11.00
C VAL A 115 -4.33 -3.97 11.22
N LYS A 116 -4.56 -3.03 12.13
CA LYS A 116 -5.89 -2.46 12.37
C LYS A 116 -6.05 -1.19 11.54
N VAL A 117 -7.24 -0.99 11.00
CA VAL A 117 -7.63 0.29 10.41
C VAL A 117 -8.35 1.06 11.50
N VAL A 118 -7.83 2.23 11.87
CA VAL A 118 -8.43 3.09 12.90
C VAL A 118 -9.84 3.45 12.46
N GLN A 119 -10.82 3.27 13.34
CA GLN A 119 -12.25 3.44 13.01
C GLN A 119 -12.81 4.82 13.35
N ASP A 120 -12.01 5.68 13.97
CA ASP A 120 -12.42 7.05 14.29
C ASP A 120 -12.12 7.97 13.09
N PRO A 121 -13.15 8.48 12.39
CA PRO A 121 -12.95 9.38 11.24
C PRO A 121 -12.36 10.74 11.66
N ASN A 122 -12.37 11.10 12.95
CA ASN A 122 -11.81 12.36 13.44
C ASN A 122 -10.29 12.30 13.67
N VAL A 123 -9.68 11.11 13.61
CA VAL A 123 -8.22 10.94 13.74
C VAL A 123 -7.48 11.57 12.55
N GLY A 124 -8.17 11.78 11.42
CA GLY A 124 -7.58 12.30 10.20
C GLY A 124 -6.60 11.30 9.59
N ARG A 125 -5.42 11.76 9.19
CA ARG A 125 -4.39 10.89 8.61
C ARG A 125 -3.68 10.07 9.69
N PHE A 126 -3.50 8.79 9.42
CA PHE A 126 -2.75 7.86 10.27
C PHE A 126 -1.93 6.89 9.43
N THR A 127 -0.98 6.22 10.07
CA THR A 127 -0.07 5.28 9.42
C THR A 127 -0.44 3.83 9.78
N ILE A 128 -0.36 2.95 8.80
CA ILE A 128 -0.49 1.50 8.93
C ILE A 128 0.88 0.86 8.63
N PRO A 129 1.44 0.03 9.52
CA PRO A 129 0.97 -0.30 10.87
C PRO A 129 1.05 0.92 11.80
N ASP A 130 0.18 0.98 12.79
CA ASP A 130 0.27 2.00 13.85
C ASP A 130 1.42 1.71 14.81
N LYS A 131 1.70 2.64 15.73
CA LYS A 131 2.79 2.50 16.73
C LYS A 131 2.58 1.36 17.72
N THR A 132 1.36 0.82 17.83
CA THR A 132 1.02 -0.27 18.76
C THR A 132 1.16 -1.64 18.10
N SER A 133 1.26 -1.68 16.77
CA SER A 133 1.40 -2.88 15.96
C SER A 133 2.88 -3.11 15.61
N PRO A 134 3.35 -4.37 15.55
CA PRO A 134 4.73 -4.64 15.14
C PRO A 134 5.02 -4.09 13.74
N PRO A 135 6.13 -3.36 13.53
CA PRO A 135 6.49 -2.87 12.21
C PRO A 135 6.85 -4.04 11.30
N LEU A 136 6.46 -3.97 10.02
CA LEU A 136 6.88 -4.95 9.03
C LEU A 136 8.26 -4.58 8.48
N ARG A 137 9.29 -5.31 8.92
CA ARG A 137 10.67 -5.12 8.48
C ARG A 137 11.16 -6.24 7.55
N ILE A 138 11.82 -5.83 6.47
CA ILE A 138 12.37 -6.71 5.44
C ILE A 138 13.86 -6.45 5.32
N GLU A 139 14.65 -7.49 5.53
CA GLU A 139 16.10 -7.50 5.31
C GLU A 139 16.39 -8.01 3.91
N VAL A 140 17.30 -7.34 3.21
CA VAL A 140 17.74 -7.73 1.87
C VAL A 140 19.10 -8.40 1.98
N LEU A 141 19.19 -9.66 1.55
CA LEU A 141 20.42 -10.43 1.65
C LEU A 141 21.51 -9.90 0.69
N PRO A 142 22.80 -9.96 1.06
CA PRO A 142 23.91 -9.45 0.25
C PRO A 142 24.01 -10.06 -1.16
N ALA A 143 23.66 -11.35 -1.29
CA ALA A 143 23.74 -12.12 -2.52
C ALA A 143 22.35 -12.37 -3.16
N SER A 144 21.37 -11.49 -2.93
CA SER A 144 20.05 -11.66 -3.50
C SER A 144 20.09 -11.45 -5.02
N VAL A 145 19.84 -12.51 -5.78
CA VAL A 145 19.72 -12.47 -7.26
C VAL A 145 18.52 -11.61 -7.70
N ASP A 146 17.52 -11.51 -6.83
CA ASP A 146 16.32 -10.70 -7.04
C ASP A 146 16.09 -9.86 -5.78
N ASN A 147 16.31 -8.55 -5.89
CA ASN A 147 16.15 -7.58 -4.81
C ASN A 147 14.84 -6.77 -4.93
N MET A 148 13.91 -7.21 -5.79
CA MET A 148 12.62 -6.55 -5.94
C MET A 148 11.75 -6.83 -4.71
N LEU A 149 11.44 -5.80 -3.94
CA LEU A 149 10.40 -5.87 -2.91
C LEU A 149 9.04 -5.96 -3.60
N HIS A 150 8.22 -6.88 -3.13
CA HIS A 150 6.79 -6.90 -3.38
C HIS A 150 6.09 -6.77 -2.05
N PHE A 151 5.21 -5.78 -1.92
CA PHE A 151 4.45 -5.55 -0.68
C PHE A 151 3.01 -5.17 -0.98
N GLY A 152 2.14 -5.26 0.03
CA GLY A 152 0.77 -4.81 -0.12
C GLY A 152 -0.05 -4.84 1.17
N LEU A 153 -1.15 -4.11 1.11
CA LEU A 153 -2.20 -4.07 2.12
C LEU A 153 -3.38 -4.92 1.63
N TYR A 154 -3.78 -5.89 2.45
CA TYR A 154 -4.74 -6.92 2.09
C TYR A 154 -5.88 -7.01 3.10
N GLU A 155 -7.10 -7.09 2.58
CA GLU A 155 -8.27 -7.54 3.33
C GLU A 155 -9.18 -8.32 2.37
N VAL A 156 -8.84 -9.59 2.18
CA VAL A 156 -9.43 -10.45 1.14
C VAL A 156 -10.24 -11.62 1.73
N TRP A 157 -10.18 -11.82 3.04
CA TRP A 157 -10.69 -13.04 3.68
C TRP A 157 -12.08 -12.85 4.29
N SER A 158 -12.43 -11.64 4.72
CA SER A 158 -13.71 -11.44 5.42
C SER A 158 -14.93 -11.55 4.51
N GLY A 159 -14.76 -11.27 3.21
CA GLY A 159 -15.85 -11.10 2.23
C GLY A 159 -16.79 -9.91 2.53
N LYS A 160 -16.52 -9.12 3.58
CA LYS A 160 -17.36 -8.01 4.00
C LYS A 160 -17.09 -6.79 3.11
N TRP A 161 -18.16 -6.14 2.68
CA TRP A 161 -18.06 -4.87 1.96
C TRP A 161 -17.52 -3.77 2.87
N LYS A 162 -16.53 -3.03 2.37
CA LYS A 162 -15.91 -1.90 3.06
C LYS A 162 -15.65 -0.75 2.10
N GLY A 163 -15.66 0.48 2.63
CA GLY A 163 -15.52 1.70 1.84
C GLY A 163 -15.03 2.88 2.67
N GLY A 164 -14.67 3.96 2.00
CA GLY A 164 -14.24 5.22 2.62
C GLY A 164 -12.77 5.28 3.07
N LEU A 165 -11.94 4.31 2.70
CA LEU A 165 -10.49 4.38 2.94
C LEU A 165 -9.83 5.24 1.86
N LYS A 166 -9.07 6.24 2.27
CA LYS A 166 -8.19 7.03 1.41
C LYS A 166 -6.75 6.58 1.62
N ILE A 167 -6.05 6.30 0.53
CA ILE A 167 -4.62 5.97 0.53
C ILE A 167 -3.87 7.16 -0.06
N HIS A 168 -3.00 7.78 0.73
CA HIS A 168 -2.21 8.92 0.30
C HIS A 168 -0.87 8.51 -0.28
N GLN A 169 -0.23 7.50 0.31
CA GLN A 169 1.04 6.95 -0.15
C GLN A 169 1.36 5.64 0.58
N ALA A 170 2.30 4.88 0.02
CA ALA A 170 3.06 3.88 0.74
C ALA A 170 4.52 4.30 0.86
N ASN A 171 5.13 4.02 2.00
CA ASN A 171 6.52 4.33 2.28
C ASN A 171 7.30 3.04 2.49
N VAL A 172 8.46 2.94 1.85
CA VAL A 172 9.48 1.92 2.09
C VAL A 172 10.71 2.63 2.61
N THR A 173 10.86 2.68 3.92
CA THR A 173 11.88 3.48 4.60
C THR A 173 13.04 2.62 5.03
N GLU A 174 14.27 2.99 4.68
CA GLU A 174 15.45 2.33 5.25
C GLU A 174 15.47 2.56 6.77
N VAL A 175 15.76 1.50 7.52
CA VAL A 175 15.97 1.57 8.96
C VAL A 175 17.31 0.94 9.30
N THR A 176 18.03 1.54 10.24
CA THR A 176 19.23 0.92 10.81
C THR A 176 18.80 -0.37 11.50
N SER A 177 19.42 -1.50 11.15
CA SER A 177 19.23 -2.73 11.89
C SER A 177 19.81 -2.52 13.30
N THR A 178 18.96 -2.27 14.28
CA THR A 178 19.36 -2.43 15.68
C THR A 178 19.56 -3.92 15.88
N LEU A 179 20.82 -4.35 15.90
CA LEU A 179 21.23 -5.65 16.43
C LEU A 179 20.56 -5.79 17.80
N ALA A 180 19.60 -6.70 17.90
CA ALA A 180 19.09 -7.20 19.16
C ALA A 180 19.95 -8.39 19.60
#